data_AF-A0A3D1GXP0-F1
#
_entry.id   AF-A0A3D1GXP0-F1
#
_cell.length_a   1.000
_cell.length_b   1.000
_cell.length_c   1.000
_cell.angle_alpha   90.00
_cell.angle_beta   90.00
_cell.angle_gamma   90.00
#
_symmetry.space_group_name_H-M   'P 1'
#
loop_
_entity.id
_entity.type
_entity.pdbx_description
1 polymer ?
#
loop_
_entity_poly.entity_id
_entity_poly.type
_entity_poly.pdbx_seq_one_letter_code
_entity_poly.pdbx_strand_id
1 'polypeptide(L)'
;MKAFRYILLLFVFICPTLKAQDIPAWYHTTTELNIRKGPSAHSPIIYRAPKGEEMIAIGVVGNWFQVVYRKDTLYASSRYLEFSMFTDDDIEEEPQPQYKEKSSWSFSFWGIVWWLVKMAILLFVIYKVSKLLTYGVAILYMIVQGVYKVASIPFRITNWLQRWLSKPWRALYKYNSGNDAKNEEVDGYLWMAQLPLYVLLTPLRFVNAFFFNMIAHCFFESFNYILEVLLPSNEKEGDVDDMLTWLLWLPWRIIKYLCWHLSLTVIESAIWTVADTIYPALTLYHGTSHDASYNIVSSPGRTWGGNMQTGIWNVGGGNYAGDGIYFAPVMPTAEHYSGNGCIIVTRVSLGSVLDLGLAPYRIYRQCGHPNAKGVTKYGLDKGYTTGEWWRSDSGWWEYCMYDWQNRYNESWRIRPLYVIDLQDSRNILRIPGGMSHWLFRKMVIKDLQDFFDF
;
A
#
# COMPACT_ATOMS: atom_id res chain seq x y z
N MET A 1 2.40 -8.07 -37.36
CA MET A 1 1.51 -7.16 -36.60
C MET A 1 0.29 -7.92 -36.06
N LYS A 2 0.45 -8.73 -35.00
CA LYS A 2 -0.60 -9.36 -34.17
C LYS A 2 0.05 -9.90 -32.89
N ALA A 3 0.79 -9.04 -32.18
CA ALA A 3 1.52 -9.43 -30.96
C ALA A 3 1.40 -8.39 -29.83
N PHE A 4 0.39 -7.52 -29.89
CA PHE A 4 0.23 -6.39 -28.95
C PHE A 4 -1.19 -6.28 -28.36
N ARG A 5 -1.95 -7.39 -28.33
CA ARG A 5 -3.34 -7.44 -27.82
C ARG A 5 -3.51 -8.16 -26.48
N TYR A 6 -2.43 -8.66 -25.85
CA TYR A 6 -2.51 -9.47 -24.63
C TYR A 6 -1.99 -8.80 -23.34
N ILE A 7 -1.82 -7.47 -23.32
CA ILE A 7 -1.35 -6.75 -22.11
C ILE A 7 -2.40 -5.79 -21.52
N LEU A 8 -3.64 -5.80 -22.01
CA LEU A 8 -4.70 -4.92 -21.48
C LEU A 8 -6.00 -5.68 -21.14
N LEU A 9 -5.88 -6.70 -20.28
CA LEU A 9 -7.03 -7.36 -19.63
C LEU A 9 -6.83 -7.40 -18.10
N LEU A 10 -6.51 -6.25 -17.54
CA LEU A 10 -6.78 -5.92 -16.14
C LEU A 10 -7.84 -4.81 -16.17
N PHE A 11 -9.10 -5.20 -16.30
CA PHE A 11 -10.33 -4.45 -15.96
C PHE A 11 -11.50 -5.14 -16.69
N VAL A 12 -11.99 -6.25 -16.13
CA VAL A 12 -13.34 -6.73 -16.45
C VAL A 12 -14.10 -6.79 -15.14
N PHE A 13 -14.74 -5.66 -14.83
CA PHE A 13 -15.96 -5.63 -14.05
C PHE A 13 -17.03 -6.45 -14.79
N ILE A 14 -17.69 -7.34 -14.04
CA ILE A 14 -19.15 -7.53 -13.98
C ILE A 14 -19.92 -7.17 -15.26
N CYS A 15 -20.39 -8.19 -15.98
CA CYS A 15 -21.76 -8.36 -16.50
C CYS A 15 -21.73 -9.30 -17.72
N PRO A 16 -22.36 -10.50 -17.69
CA PRO A 16 -22.63 -11.22 -18.91
C PRO A 16 -23.87 -10.58 -19.55
N THR A 17 -23.70 -9.53 -20.35
CA THR A 17 -24.71 -9.21 -21.37
C THR A 17 -24.53 -10.18 -22.53
N LEU A 18 -25.50 -11.07 -22.64
CA LEU A 18 -25.75 -11.95 -23.77
C LEU A 18 -25.64 -11.21 -25.13
N LYS A 19 -25.02 -11.95 -26.06
CA LYS A 19 -25.05 -11.88 -27.53
C LYS A 19 -24.24 -10.78 -28.23
N ALA A 20 -22.94 -11.02 -28.35
CA ALA A 20 -22.31 -10.94 -29.68
C ALA A 20 -22.56 -12.28 -30.37
N GLN A 21 -23.24 -12.28 -31.51
CA GLN A 21 -23.56 -13.49 -32.26
C GLN A 21 -22.33 -13.87 -33.09
N ASP A 22 -21.71 -15.02 -32.79
CA ASP A 22 -20.55 -15.52 -33.53
C ASP A 22 -20.94 -15.73 -34.99
N ILE A 23 -20.36 -14.91 -35.86
CA ILE A 23 -20.51 -14.95 -37.30
C ILE A 23 -19.13 -15.31 -37.87
N PRO A 24 -19.03 -16.27 -38.81
CA PRO A 24 -20.11 -16.81 -39.63
C PRO A 24 -20.94 -17.94 -38.97
N ALA A 25 -22.25 -17.98 -39.25
CA ALA A 25 -23.18 -19.00 -38.75
C ALA A 25 -24.34 -19.26 -39.74
N TRP A 26 -24.93 -20.46 -39.66
CA TRP A 26 -26.11 -20.85 -40.45
C TRP A 26 -27.40 -20.28 -39.86
N TYR A 27 -28.27 -19.81 -40.75
CA TYR A 27 -29.61 -19.34 -40.45
C TYR A 27 -30.58 -19.90 -41.47
N HIS A 28 -31.83 -20.08 -41.06
CA HIS A 28 -32.93 -20.32 -41.96
C HIS A 28 -33.87 -19.11 -41.97
N THR A 29 -34.55 -18.90 -43.10
CA THR A 29 -35.58 -17.88 -43.22
C THR A 29 -36.85 -18.31 -42.46
N THR A 30 -37.46 -17.39 -41.71
CA THR A 30 -38.72 -17.66 -41.01
C THR A 30 -39.96 -17.43 -41.89
N THR A 31 -39.76 -16.82 -43.06
CA THR A 31 -40.77 -16.49 -44.10
C THR A 31 -40.08 -16.37 -45.47
N GLU A 32 -40.85 -16.17 -46.55
CA GLU A 32 -40.26 -15.72 -47.82
C GLU A 32 -39.50 -14.39 -47.62
N LEU A 33 -38.22 -14.38 -47.97
CA LEU A 33 -37.29 -13.28 -47.68
C LEU A 33 -36.62 -12.75 -48.96
N ASN A 34 -36.75 -11.45 -49.19
CA ASN A 34 -36.03 -10.76 -50.26
C ASN A 34 -34.55 -10.57 -49.88
N ILE A 35 -33.65 -11.11 -50.69
CA ILE A 35 -32.19 -10.95 -50.57
C ILE A 35 -31.74 -9.87 -51.56
N ARG A 36 -31.04 -8.86 -51.05
CA ARG A 36 -30.81 -7.59 -51.74
C ARG A 36 -29.32 -7.30 -51.93
N LYS A 37 -29.01 -6.44 -52.90
CA LYS A 37 -27.63 -6.03 -53.22
C LYS A 37 -26.95 -5.22 -52.11
N GLY A 38 -27.73 -4.55 -51.26
CA GLY A 38 -27.24 -3.69 -50.18
C GLY A 38 -28.19 -3.68 -48.97
N PRO A 39 -27.73 -3.20 -47.80
CA PRO A 39 -28.47 -3.26 -46.53
C PRO A 39 -29.57 -2.19 -46.42
N SER A 40 -30.55 -2.22 -47.34
CA SER A 40 -31.67 -1.28 -47.39
C SER A 40 -32.87 -1.88 -48.11
N ALA A 41 -34.08 -1.55 -47.66
CA ALA A 41 -35.34 -1.96 -48.30
C ALA A 41 -35.51 -1.37 -49.73
N HIS A 42 -34.76 -0.31 -50.04
CA HIS A 42 -34.75 0.31 -51.38
C HIS A 42 -33.67 -0.28 -52.30
N SER A 43 -32.81 -1.17 -51.79
CA SER A 43 -31.78 -1.81 -52.61
C SER A 43 -32.38 -2.85 -53.55
N PRO A 44 -31.86 -3.03 -54.78
CA PRO A 44 -32.34 -4.04 -55.73
C PRO A 44 -32.42 -5.43 -55.12
N ILE A 45 -33.53 -6.12 -55.38
CA ILE A 45 -33.74 -7.53 -55.01
C ILE A 45 -32.98 -8.39 -56.01
N ILE A 46 -32.09 -9.24 -55.52
CA ILE A 46 -31.31 -10.17 -56.34
C ILE A 46 -31.93 -11.57 -56.29
N TYR A 47 -32.39 -12.00 -55.11
CA TYR A 47 -33.10 -13.27 -54.93
C TYR A 47 -34.29 -13.15 -53.99
N ARG A 48 -35.18 -14.15 -54.05
CA ARG A 48 -36.18 -14.43 -53.03
C ARG A 48 -35.92 -15.83 -52.49
N ALA A 49 -35.65 -15.92 -51.19
CA ALA A 49 -35.49 -17.18 -50.48
C ALA A 49 -36.85 -17.59 -49.90
N PRO A 50 -37.35 -18.82 -50.17
CA PRO A 50 -38.58 -19.31 -49.55
C PRO A 50 -38.41 -19.46 -48.03
N LYS A 51 -39.51 -19.67 -47.29
CA LYS A 51 -39.44 -19.98 -45.85
C LYS A 51 -38.68 -21.29 -45.60
N GLY A 52 -37.82 -21.31 -44.59
CA GLY A 52 -36.99 -22.46 -44.22
C GLY A 52 -35.70 -22.55 -45.04
N GLU A 53 -35.49 -21.64 -46.00
CA GLU A 53 -34.29 -21.62 -46.82
C GLU A 53 -33.08 -21.21 -45.98
N GLU A 54 -31.99 -21.93 -46.17
CA GLU A 54 -30.80 -21.75 -45.35
C GLU A 54 -29.72 -20.93 -46.03
N MET A 55 -29.00 -20.15 -45.21
CA MET A 55 -27.91 -19.31 -45.65
C MET A 55 -26.94 -19.04 -44.51
N ILE A 56 -25.70 -18.75 -44.89
CA ILE A 56 -24.66 -18.40 -43.93
C ILE A 56 -24.66 -16.88 -43.77
N ALA A 57 -24.91 -16.37 -42.57
CA ALA A 57 -24.63 -14.98 -42.25
C ALA A 57 -23.13 -14.83 -41.98
N ILE A 58 -22.47 -13.88 -42.63
CA ILE A 58 -21.02 -13.62 -42.55
C ILE A 58 -20.69 -12.20 -42.02
N GLY A 59 -21.69 -11.36 -41.78
CA GLY A 59 -21.51 -10.04 -41.18
C GLY A 59 -22.83 -9.36 -40.80
N VAL A 60 -22.76 -8.25 -40.07
CA VAL A 60 -23.92 -7.43 -39.68
C VAL A 60 -23.68 -5.97 -40.03
N VAL A 61 -24.66 -5.35 -40.70
CA VAL A 61 -24.69 -3.90 -40.96
C VAL A 61 -26.06 -3.37 -40.53
N GLY A 62 -26.14 -2.79 -39.34
CA GLY A 62 -27.40 -2.38 -38.73
C GLY A 62 -28.34 -3.57 -38.53
N ASN A 63 -29.56 -3.50 -39.06
CA ASN A 63 -30.57 -4.58 -39.00
C ASN A 63 -30.52 -5.52 -40.21
N TRP A 64 -29.38 -5.60 -40.90
CA TRP A 64 -29.17 -6.44 -42.06
C TRP A 64 -28.00 -7.40 -41.81
N PHE A 65 -28.22 -8.66 -42.12
CA PHE A 65 -27.14 -9.64 -42.21
C PHE A 65 -26.57 -9.62 -43.62
N GLN A 66 -25.24 -9.58 -43.69
CA GLN A 66 -24.53 -9.93 -44.91
C GLN A 66 -24.52 -11.45 -45.00
N VAL A 67 -25.15 -12.01 -46.03
CA VAL A 67 -25.37 -13.45 -46.20
C VAL A 67 -24.70 -13.96 -47.47
N VAL A 68 -24.23 -15.20 -47.44
CA VAL A 68 -23.83 -15.94 -48.64
C VAL A 68 -25.01 -16.77 -49.09
N TYR A 69 -25.55 -16.46 -50.27
CA TYR A 69 -26.69 -17.16 -50.86
C TYR A 69 -26.43 -17.41 -52.34
N ARG A 70 -26.55 -18.68 -52.77
CA ARG A 70 -26.30 -19.11 -54.17
C ARG A 70 -24.96 -18.59 -54.74
N LYS A 71 -23.91 -18.62 -53.92
CA LYS A 71 -22.53 -18.14 -54.21
C LYS A 71 -22.36 -16.62 -54.30
N ASP A 72 -23.42 -15.83 -54.12
CA ASP A 72 -23.34 -14.38 -54.03
C ASP A 72 -23.30 -13.90 -52.57
N THR A 73 -22.57 -12.82 -52.31
CA THR A 73 -22.57 -12.13 -51.01
C THR A 73 -23.53 -10.94 -51.07
N LEU A 74 -24.63 -11.03 -50.33
CA LEU A 74 -25.77 -10.12 -50.41
C LEU A 74 -26.27 -9.75 -49.00
N TYR A 75 -27.40 -9.04 -48.91
CA TYR A 75 -27.97 -8.59 -47.65
C TYR A 75 -29.41 -9.07 -47.48
N ALA A 76 -29.69 -9.61 -46.29
CA ALA A 76 -31.02 -10.05 -45.86
C ALA A 76 -31.37 -9.37 -44.53
N SER A 77 -32.65 -9.05 -44.30
CA SER A 77 -33.05 -8.41 -43.05
C SER A 77 -32.94 -9.41 -41.90
N SER A 78 -32.23 -9.06 -40.83
CA SER A 78 -31.98 -9.94 -39.69
C SER A 78 -33.27 -10.36 -38.96
N ARG A 79 -34.34 -9.57 -39.11
CA ARG A 79 -35.67 -9.84 -38.53
C ARG A 79 -36.28 -11.15 -39.01
N TYR A 80 -35.92 -11.63 -40.19
CA TYR A 80 -36.53 -12.81 -40.83
C TYR A 80 -35.57 -14.00 -40.90
N LEU A 81 -34.51 -13.99 -40.09
CA LEU A 81 -33.51 -15.04 -40.02
C LEU A 81 -33.41 -15.56 -38.59
N GLU A 82 -33.53 -16.87 -38.43
CA GLU A 82 -33.33 -17.58 -37.16
C GLU A 82 -32.14 -18.52 -37.28
N PHE A 83 -31.38 -18.63 -36.19
CA PHE A 83 -30.17 -19.44 -36.14
C PHE A 83 -30.52 -20.92 -36.32
N SER A 84 -29.89 -21.58 -37.30
CA SER A 84 -30.03 -23.03 -37.50
C SER A 84 -28.94 -23.76 -36.70
N MET A 85 -29.35 -24.67 -35.81
CA MET A 85 -28.45 -25.66 -35.22
C MET A 85 -28.43 -26.88 -36.14
N PHE A 86 -27.39 -27.00 -36.95
CA PHE A 86 -27.12 -28.28 -37.62
C PHE A 86 -26.39 -29.22 -36.68
N THR A 87 -27.00 -30.38 -36.44
CA THR A 87 -26.34 -31.57 -35.91
C THR A 87 -25.79 -32.36 -37.09
N ASP A 88 -24.50 -32.71 -37.02
CA ASP A 88 -23.63 -33.21 -38.09
C ASP A 88 -23.97 -34.63 -38.64
N ASP A 89 -25.20 -35.12 -38.53
CA ASP A 89 -25.48 -36.56 -38.69
C ASP A 89 -25.90 -37.06 -40.08
N ASP A 90 -26.18 -36.22 -41.10
CA ASP A 90 -26.74 -36.75 -42.37
C ASP A 90 -26.20 -36.07 -43.66
N ILE A 91 -24.94 -36.29 -44.04
CA ILE A 91 -24.49 -36.05 -45.43
C ILE A 91 -23.63 -37.22 -45.94
N GLU A 92 -24.13 -37.94 -46.95
CA GLU A 92 -23.36 -38.88 -47.78
C GLU A 92 -22.35 -38.12 -48.66
N GLU A 93 -21.09 -38.56 -48.66
CA GLU A 93 -19.97 -37.91 -49.36
C GLU A 93 -20.00 -38.10 -50.89
N GLU A 94 -20.13 -37.02 -51.66
CA GLU A 94 -19.64 -36.95 -53.05
C GLU A 94 -18.18 -36.46 -53.08
N PRO A 95 -17.34 -36.95 -54.03
CA PRO A 95 -15.90 -36.70 -54.03
C PRO A 95 -15.56 -35.25 -54.41
N GLN A 96 -14.97 -34.51 -53.47
CA GLN A 96 -14.54 -33.12 -53.64
C GLN A 96 -13.19 -33.00 -54.38
N PRO A 97 -12.97 -31.93 -55.18
CA PRO A 97 -11.69 -31.68 -55.83
C PRO A 97 -10.62 -31.32 -54.81
N GLN A 98 -9.42 -31.87 -55.00
CA GLN A 98 -8.27 -31.77 -54.10
C GLN A 98 -7.77 -30.33 -53.97
N TYR A 99 -8.32 -29.58 -53.02
CA TYR A 99 -7.80 -28.28 -52.60
C TYR A 99 -6.65 -28.50 -51.62
N LYS A 100 -5.44 -28.00 -51.94
CA LYS A 100 -4.31 -28.01 -51.00
C LYS A 100 -4.72 -27.23 -49.74
N GLU A 101 -4.98 -27.95 -48.67
CA GLU A 101 -5.13 -27.38 -47.34
C GLU A 101 -3.92 -26.48 -47.05
N LYS A 102 -4.17 -25.19 -46.79
CA LYS A 102 -3.21 -24.39 -46.03
C LYS A 102 -3.16 -25.04 -44.66
N SER A 103 -2.03 -25.69 -44.39
CA SER A 103 -1.80 -26.55 -43.24
C SER A 103 -2.47 -25.99 -41.99
N SER A 104 -3.19 -26.88 -41.32
CA SER A 104 -3.47 -26.82 -39.89
C SER A 104 -2.25 -26.30 -39.13
N TRP A 105 -2.45 -25.74 -37.95
CA TRP A 105 -1.38 -25.48 -36.99
C TRP A 105 -0.65 -26.79 -36.66
N SER A 106 0.24 -27.25 -37.55
CA SER A 106 1.26 -28.21 -37.20
C SER A 106 2.28 -27.39 -36.44
N PHE A 107 2.26 -27.54 -35.12
CA PHE A 107 3.42 -27.21 -34.35
C PHE A 107 4.54 -28.12 -34.85
N SER A 108 5.32 -27.65 -35.82
CA SER A 108 6.60 -28.25 -36.12
C SER A 108 7.34 -28.35 -34.79
N PHE A 109 7.87 -29.53 -34.47
CA PHE A 109 8.73 -29.72 -33.30
C PHE A 109 9.78 -28.60 -33.24
N TRP A 110 10.37 -28.25 -34.39
CA TRP A 110 11.30 -27.13 -34.54
C TRP A 110 10.68 -25.76 -34.32
N GLY A 111 9.40 -25.57 -34.66
CA GLY A 111 8.64 -24.35 -34.35
C GLY A 111 8.44 -24.16 -32.85
N ILE A 112 8.09 -25.21 -32.11
CA ILE A 112 8.01 -25.19 -30.64
C ILE A 112 9.40 -24.91 -30.05
N VAL A 113 10.44 -25.62 -30.52
CA VAL A 113 11.83 -25.43 -30.05
C VAL A 113 12.28 -23.98 -30.25
N TRP A 114 12.06 -23.39 -31.43
CA TRP A 114 12.43 -21.99 -31.68
C TRP A 114 11.61 -20.99 -30.86
N TRP A 115 10.33 -21.27 -30.61
CA TRP A 115 9.51 -20.47 -29.72
C TRP A 115 10.05 -20.52 -28.28
N LEU A 116 10.39 -21.71 -27.78
CA LEU A 116 11.01 -21.90 -26.46
C LEU A 116 12.37 -21.19 -26.36
N VAL A 117 13.22 -21.28 -27.38
CA VAL A 117 14.51 -20.55 -27.43
C VAL A 117 14.28 -19.04 -27.38
N LYS A 118 13.32 -18.51 -28.15
CA LYS A 118 12.98 -17.07 -28.10
C LYS A 118 12.46 -16.66 -26.73
N MET A 119 11.63 -17.47 -26.10
CA MET A 119 11.15 -17.22 -24.73
C MET A 119 12.30 -17.26 -23.72
N ALA A 120 13.21 -18.23 -23.82
CA ALA A 120 14.39 -18.31 -22.96
C ALA A 120 15.30 -17.08 -23.10
N ILE A 121 15.55 -16.62 -24.33
CA ILE A 121 16.32 -15.39 -24.59
C ILE A 121 15.61 -14.17 -24.00
N LEU A 122 14.29 -14.03 -24.24
CA LEU A 122 13.50 -12.92 -23.68
C LEU A 122 13.58 -12.90 -22.15
N LEU A 123 13.40 -14.05 -21.50
CA LEU A 123 13.48 -14.20 -20.05
C LEU A 123 14.88 -13.85 -19.51
N PHE A 124 15.94 -14.29 -20.19
CA PHE A 124 17.31 -13.92 -19.85
C PHE A 124 17.56 -12.41 -19.99
N VAL A 125 17.05 -11.78 -21.05
CA VAL A 125 17.12 -10.33 -21.23
C VAL A 125 16.37 -9.60 -20.12
N ILE A 126 15.14 -10.01 -19.79
CA ILE A 126 14.36 -9.44 -18.69
C ILE A 126 15.14 -9.51 -17.37
N TYR A 127 15.75 -10.67 -17.08
CA TYR A 127 16.55 -10.86 -15.89
C TYR A 127 17.81 -9.96 -15.88
N LYS A 128 18.55 -9.85 -16.99
CA LYS A 128 19.72 -8.95 -17.05
C LYS A 128 19.34 -7.47 -16.94
N VAL A 129 18.25 -7.07 -17.59
CA VAL A 129 17.70 -5.71 -17.47
C VAL A 129 17.25 -5.42 -16.05
N SER A 130 16.61 -6.36 -15.35
CA SER A 130 16.21 -6.15 -13.96
C SER A 130 17.40 -5.96 -13.02
N LYS A 131 18.50 -6.70 -13.22
CA LYS A 131 19.76 -6.45 -12.47
C LYS A 131 20.33 -5.06 -12.74
N LEU A 132 20.32 -4.61 -13.99
CA LEU A 132 20.76 -3.26 -14.33
C LEU A 132 19.86 -2.20 -13.66
N LEU A 133 18.54 -2.41 -13.69
CA LEU A 133 17.57 -1.54 -13.03
C LEU A 133 17.82 -1.46 -11.52
N THR A 134 18.21 -2.56 -10.86
CA THR A 134 18.58 -2.55 -9.45
C THR A 134 19.67 -1.52 -9.12
N TYR A 135 20.76 -1.50 -9.88
CA TYR A 135 21.82 -0.49 -9.67
C TYR A 135 21.30 0.92 -9.92
N GLY A 136 20.46 1.10 -10.94
CA GLY A 136 19.79 2.38 -11.21
C GLY A 136 18.89 2.85 -10.06
N VAL A 137 18.11 1.93 -9.48
CA VAL A 137 17.26 2.21 -8.32
C VAL A 137 18.09 2.53 -7.09
N ALA A 138 19.23 1.86 -6.86
CA ALA A 138 20.12 2.19 -5.76
C ALA A 138 20.71 3.60 -5.89
N ILE A 139 21.17 3.99 -7.09
CA ILE A 139 21.66 5.35 -7.35
C ILE A 139 20.53 6.38 -7.18
N LEU A 140 19.35 6.10 -7.74
CA LEU A 140 18.18 6.95 -7.58
C LEU A 140 17.81 7.10 -6.10
N TYR A 141 17.84 6.01 -5.34
CA TYR A 141 17.58 6.02 -3.91
C TYR A 141 18.55 6.95 -3.17
N MET A 142 19.85 6.86 -3.46
CA MET A 142 20.87 7.74 -2.88
C MET A 142 20.60 9.23 -3.18
N ILE A 143 20.23 9.55 -4.41
CA ILE A 143 19.92 10.93 -4.81
C ILE A 143 18.67 11.40 -4.08
N VAL A 144 17.60 10.62 -4.11
CA VAL A 144 16.31 11.09 -3.58
C VAL A 144 16.30 11.15 -2.06
N GLN A 145 17.01 10.27 -1.34
CA GLN A 145 17.17 10.46 0.10
C GLN A 145 17.93 11.76 0.43
N GLY A 146 18.90 12.15 -0.40
CA GLY A 146 19.59 13.44 -0.28
C GLY A 146 18.62 14.62 -0.47
N VAL A 147 17.80 14.57 -1.52
CA VAL A 147 16.74 15.56 -1.76
C VAL A 147 15.76 15.59 -0.59
N TYR A 148 15.31 14.43 -0.10
CA TYR A 148 14.40 14.34 1.03
C TYR A 148 14.98 14.95 2.30
N LYS A 149 16.26 14.70 2.63
CA LYS A 149 16.93 15.27 3.82
C LYS A 149 16.85 16.80 3.84
N VAL A 150 16.97 17.44 2.67
CA VAL A 150 16.83 18.89 2.48
C VAL A 150 15.36 19.33 2.47
N ALA A 151 14.53 18.69 1.64
CA ALA A 151 13.11 19.03 1.47
C ALA A 151 12.30 18.86 2.77
N SER A 152 12.75 17.98 3.67
CA SER A 152 12.11 17.76 4.97
C SER A 152 12.52 18.78 6.05
N ILE A 153 13.49 19.67 5.82
CA ILE A 153 13.91 20.69 6.81
C ILE A 153 12.72 21.56 7.27
N PRO A 154 11.93 22.18 6.38
CA PRO A 154 10.79 23.01 6.81
C PRO A 154 9.75 22.23 7.60
N PHE A 155 9.57 20.94 7.27
CA PHE A 155 8.62 20.05 7.94
C PHE A 155 9.09 19.60 9.32
N ARG A 156 10.40 19.46 9.54
CA ARG A 156 10.96 19.30 10.89
C ARG A 156 10.76 20.55 11.74
N ILE A 157 10.94 21.74 11.16
CA ILE A 157 10.73 23.02 11.85
C ILE A 157 9.24 23.18 12.22
N THR A 158 8.33 22.94 11.28
CA THR A 158 6.89 23.05 11.51
C THR A 158 6.37 21.98 12.48
N ASN A 159 6.93 20.77 12.50
CA ASN A 159 6.66 19.77 13.54
C ASN A 159 7.13 20.24 14.93
N TRP A 160 8.32 20.85 15.01
CA TRP A 160 8.84 21.45 16.24
C TRP A 160 7.97 22.63 16.71
N LEU A 161 7.56 23.51 15.79
CA LEU A 161 6.64 24.62 16.07
C LEU A 161 5.28 24.10 16.56
N GLN A 162 4.72 23.08 15.91
CA GLN A 162 3.45 22.47 16.32
C GLN A 162 3.55 21.96 17.76
N ARG A 163 4.66 21.30 18.12
CA ARG A 163 4.91 20.86 19.48
C ARG A 163 4.94 22.05 20.44
N TRP A 164 5.78 23.07 20.19
CA TRP A 164 5.97 24.17 21.14
C TRP A 164 4.74 25.06 21.27
N LEU A 165 4.09 25.39 20.16
CA LEU A 165 2.89 26.22 20.17
C LEU A 165 1.69 25.50 20.79
N SER A 166 1.66 24.16 20.85
CA SER A 166 0.56 23.46 21.53
C SER A 166 0.62 23.54 23.05
N LYS A 167 1.82 23.74 23.62
CA LYS A 167 2.05 24.00 25.06
C LYS A 167 3.21 24.99 25.23
N PRO A 168 3.00 26.30 24.99
CA PRO A 168 4.06 27.31 25.08
C PRO A 168 4.59 27.49 26.53
N TRP A 169 3.85 26.99 27.51
CA TRP A 169 4.14 27.04 28.94
C TRP A 169 4.96 25.86 29.47
N ARG A 170 5.60 25.05 28.62
CA ARG A 170 6.48 23.93 29.04
C ARG A 170 7.50 24.27 30.13
N ALA A 171 7.95 25.53 30.18
CA ALA A 171 8.85 26.00 31.23
C ALA A 171 8.23 25.93 32.65
N LEU A 172 6.90 26.07 32.78
CA LEU A 172 6.19 26.08 34.06
C LEU A 172 6.17 24.71 34.73
N TYR A 173 6.15 23.63 33.95
CA TYR A 173 6.11 22.25 34.44
C TYR A 173 7.40 21.48 34.14
N LYS A 174 8.49 22.19 33.92
CA LYS A 174 9.81 21.57 33.75
C LYS A 174 10.26 20.84 35.02
N TYR A 175 9.89 21.37 36.18
CA TYR A 175 10.16 20.81 37.50
C TYR A 175 8.89 20.83 38.32
N ASN A 176 8.70 19.79 39.13
CA ASN A 176 7.57 19.75 40.06
C ASN A 176 7.77 20.69 41.24
N SER A 177 6.72 21.40 41.63
CA SER A 177 6.77 22.35 42.74
C SER A 177 6.75 21.71 44.13
N GLY A 178 6.40 20.43 44.23
CA GLY A 178 6.17 19.72 45.48
C GLY A 178 4.81 20.01 46.15
N ASN A 179 4.00 20.92 45.58
CA ASN A 179 2.66 21.25 46.07
C ASN A 179 1.60 20.72 45.10
N ASP A 180 0.97 19.60 45.46
CA ASP A 180 0.01 18.90 44.62
C ASP A 180 -1.23 19.74 44.31
N ALA A 181 -1.77 20.49 45.29
CA ALA A 181 -2.94 21.34 45.10
C ALA A 181 -2.66 22.47 44.09
N LYS A 182 -1.46 23.08 44.19
CA LYS A 182 -1.03 24.10 43.23
C LYS A 182 -0.81 23.49 41.83
N ASN A 183 -0.23 22.30 41.74
CA ASN A 183 0.00 21.65 40.46
C ASN A 183 -1.33 21.33 39.75
N GLU A 184 -2.33 20.84 40.48
CA GLU A 184 -3.68 20.55 39.96
C GLU A 184 -4.38 21.83 39.49
N GLU A 185 -4.29 22.92 40.26
CA GLU A 185 -4.84 24.21 39.86
C GLU A 185 -4.19 24.71 38.55
N VAL A 186 -2.85 24.64 38.46
CA VAL A 186 -2.11 25.04 37.26
C VAL A 186 -2.50 24.17 36.07
N ASP A 187 -2.57 22.85 36.23
CA ASP A 187 -2.97 21.91 35.17
C ASP A 187 -4.35 22.27 34.59
N GLY A 188 -5.32 22.59 35.45
CA GLY A 188 -6.65 23.04 35.04
C GLY A 188 -6.64 24.30 34.18
N TYR A 189 -5.89 25.34 34.57
CA TYR A 189 -5.77 26.56 33.76
C TYR A 189 -5.09 26.31 32.41
N LEU A 190 -4.05 25.47 32.39
CA LEU A 190 -3.30 25.15 31.18
C LEU A 190 -4.14 24.32 30.19
N TRP A 191 -4.96 23.40 30.70
CA TRP A 191 -5.91 22.65 29.88
C TRP A 191 -6.89 23.58 29.17
N MET A 192 -7.48 24.55 29.89
CA MET A 192 -8.36 25.56 29.29
C MET A 192 -7.65 26.40 28.24
N ALA A 193 -6.40 26.80 28.49
CA ALA A 193 -5.59 27.57 27.55
C ALA A 193 -5.21 26.77 26.28
N GLN A 194 -5.20 25.44 26.34
CA GLN A 194 -4.83 24.58 25.22
C GLN A 194 -5.92 24.50 24.15
N LEU A 195 -7.19 24.66 24.51
CA LEU A 195 -8.33 24.58 23.57
C LEU A 195 -8.24 25.57 22.38
N PRO A 196 -8.05 26.90 22.59
CA PRO A 196 -7.91 27.83 21.47
C PRO A 196 -6.65 27.56 20.63
N LEU A 197 -5.54 27.15 21.25
CA LEU A 197 -4.31 26.78 20.55
C LEU A 197 -4.51 25.54 19.68
N TYR A 198 -5.29 24.56 20.15
CA TYR A 198 -5.66 23.40 19.37
C TYR A 198 -6.40 23.81 18.09
N VAL A 199 -7.39 24.71 18.15
CA VAL A 199 -8.10 25.17 16.95
C VAL A 199 -7.14 25.91 16.01
N LEU A 200 -6.35 26.86 16.52
CA LEU A 200 -5.42 27.68 15.73
C LEU A 200 -4.34 26.85 15.02
N LEU A 201 -3.89 25.75 15.63
CA LEU A 201 -2.83 24.91 15.07
C LEU A 201 -3.35 23.85 14.08
N THR A 202 -4.66 23.80 13.79
CA THR A 202 -5.24 22.82 12.85
C THR A 202 -4.57 22.84 11.47
N PRO A 203 -4.34 24.01 10.82
CA PRO A 203 -3.66 24.05 9.52
C PRO A 203 -2.23 23.50 9.59
N LEU A 204 -1.51 23.81 10.68
CA LEU A 204 -0.15 23.31 10.89
C LEU A 204 -0.12 21.79 11.09
N ARG A 205 -1.12 21.24 11.82
CA ARG A 205 -1.30 19.79 11.96
C ARG A 205 -1.54 19.12 10.62
N PHE A 206 -2.42 19.68 9.78
CA PHE A 206 -2.68 19.14 8.44
C PHE A 206 -1.42 19.13 7.59
N VAL A 207 -0.68 20.25 7.52
CA VAL A 207 0.55 20.34 6.71
C VAL A 207 1.58 19.30 7.15
N ASN A 208 1.81 19.15 8.46
CA ASN A 208 2.72 18.13 8.99
C ASN A 208 2.21 16.71 8.69
N ALA A 209 0.93 16.44 8.94
CA ALA A 209 0.32 15.13 8.72
C ALA A 209 0.36 14.73 7.24
N PHE A 210 0.08 15.65 6.32
CA PHE A 210 0.15 15.42 4.89
C PHE A 210 1.59 15.12 4.46
N PHE A 211 2.55 15.94 4.87
CA PHE A 211 3.95 15.71 4.50
C PHE A 211 4.47 14.36 5.01
N PHE A 212 4.32 14.06 6.30
CA PHE A 212 4.91 12.85 6.85
C PHE A 212 4.16 11.58 6.42
N ASN A 213 2.82 11.60 6.34
CA ASN A 213 2.06 10.40 5.97
C ASN A 213 1.97 10.23 4.45
N MET A 214 1.59 11.26 3.68
CA MET A 214 1.42 11.12 2.23
C MET A 214 2.72 11.22 1.44
N ILE A 215 3.64 12.09 1.86
CA ILE A 215 4.89 12.28 1.12
C ILE A 215 5.95 11.32 1.62
N ALA A 216 6.38 11.42 2.88
CA ALA A 216 7.50 10.63 3.38
C ALA A 216 7.20 9.12 3.41
N HIS A 217 6.13 8.70 4.07
CA HIS A 217 5.81 7.28 4.23
C HIS A 217 5.51 6.59 2.89
N CYS A 218 4.62 7.14 2.06
CA CYS A 218 4.33 6.55 0.73
C CYS A 218 5.58 6.49 -0.15
N PHE A 219 6.45 7.50 -0.09
CA PHE A 219 7.69 7.52 -0.85
C PHE A 219 8.63 6.38 -0.44
N PHE A 220 8.97 6.26 0.84
CA PHE A 220 9.91 5.23 1.30
C PHE A 220 9.36 3.81 1.12
N GLU A 221 8.06 3.62 1.36
CA GLU A 221 7.42 2.32 1.10
C GLU A 221 7.38 1.98 -0.38
N SER A 222 7.14 2.95 -1.27
CA SER A 222 7.23 2.72 -2.73
C SER A 222 8.62 2.23 -3.12
N PHE A 223 9.68 2.81 -2.54
CA PHE A 223 11.05 2.34 -2.77
C PHE A 223 11.28 0.93 -2.25
N ASN A 224 10.80 0.61 -1.04
CA ASN A 224 10.87 -0.74 -0.49
C ASN A 224 10.16 -1.74 -1.43
N TYR A 225 8.96 -1.42 -1.91
CA TYR A 225 8.18 -2.27 -2.80
C TYR A 225 8.79 -2.46 -4.19
N ILE A 226 9.35 -1.40 -4.80
CA ILE A 226 10.10 -1.52 -6.05
C ILE A 226 11.31 -2.43 -5.87
N LEU A 227 12.02 -2.27 -4.75
CA LEU A 227 13.16 -3.13 -4.42
C LEU A 227 12.74 -4.57 -4.13
N GLU A 228 11.57 -4.85 -3.57
CA GLU A 228 11.08 -6.24 -3.45
C GLU A 228 10.78 -6.87 -4.82
N VAL A 229 10.30 -6.09 -5.80
CA VAL A 229 10.09 -6.62 -7.16
C VAL A 229 11.42 -6.99 -7.84
N LEU A 230 12.45 -6.16 -7.66
CA LEU A 230 13.75 -6.31 -8.33
C LEU A 230 14.72 -7.24 -7.57
N LEU A 231 14.79 -7.08 -6.27
CA LEU A 231 15.64 -7.78 -5.31
C LEU A 231 14.78 -8.33 -4.16
N PRO A 232 13.94 -9.35 -4.42
CA PRO A 232 13.09 -9.93 -3.37
C PRO A 232 13.93 -10.34 -2.16
N SER A 233 13.43 -10.02 -0.98
CA SER A 233 14.02 -10.45 0.29
C SER A 233 13.50 -11.81 0.77
N ASN A 234 12.41 -12.29 0.17
CA ASN A 234 11.85 -13.60 0.41
C ASN A 234 12.40 -14.60 -0.63
N GLU A 235 13.23 -15.53 -0.19
CA GLU A 235 13.83 -16.56 -1.05
C GLU A 235 12.81 -17.37 -1.87
N LYS A 236 11.58 -17.54 -1.37
CA LYS A 236 10.48 -18.22 -2.11
C LYS A 236 10.05 -17.48 -3.36
N GLU A 237 10.28 -16.17 -3.40
CA GLU A 237 9.97 -15.30 -4.53
C GLU A 237 11.18 -15.16 -5.47
N GLY A 238 12.21 -16.00 -5.28
CA GLY A 238 13.47 -16.02 -6.03
C GLY A 238 14.57 -15.28 -5.29
N ASP A 239 15.81 -15.62 -5.63
CA ASP A 239 17.01 -14.95 -5.12
C ASP A 239 17.86 -14.39 -6.28
N VAL A 240 18.92 -13.66 -5.94
CA VAL A 240 19.86 -13.06 -6.88
C VAL A 240 20.45 -14.11 -7.82
N ASP A 241 20.62 -15.35 -7.35
CA ASP A 241 21.25 -16.45 -8.07
C ASP A 241 20.25 -17.47 -8.67
N ASP A 242 18.95 -17.35 -8.36
CA ASP A 242 17.89 -18.21 -8.90
C ASP A 242 17.01 -17.47 -9.92
N MET A 243 17.50 -17.44 -11.16
CA MET A 243 16.82 -16.77 -12.28
C MET A 243 15.42 -17.35 -12.55
N LEU A 244 15.23 -18.66 -12.45
CA LEU A 244 13.96 -19.30 -12.84
C LEU A 244 12.86 -18.95 -11.84
N THR A 245 13.12 -19.12 -10.54
CA THR A 245 12.17 -18.75 -9.49
C THR A 245 11.92 -17.24 -9.51
N TRP A 246 12.97 -16.43 -9.72
CA TRP A 246 12.81 -14.99 -9.83
C TRP A 246 11.85 -14.58 -10.95
N LEU A 247 11.94 -15.20 -12.13
CA LEU A 247 11.07 -14.91 -13.27
C LEU A 247 9.64 -15.40 -13.06
N LEU A 248 9.46 -16.63 -12.56
CA LEU A 248 8.14 -17.22 -12.31
C LEU A 248 7.33 -16.39 -11.31
N TRP A 249 7.98 -15.84 -10.29
CA TRP A 249 7.34 -15.04 -9.27
C TRP A 249 7.28 -13.54 -9.58
N LEU A 250 7.90 -13.06 -10.68
CA LEU A 250 7.87 -11.63 -11.03
C LEU A 250 6.44 -11.06 -11.14
N PRO A 251 5.48 -11.72 -11.81
CA PRO A 251 4.09 -11.22 -11.85
C PRO A 251 3.46 -11.13 -10.46
N TRP A 252 3.72 -12.12 -9.59
CA TRP A 252 3.24 -12.11 -8.22
C TRP A 252 3.84 -10.96 -7.41
N ARG A 253 5.15 -10.70 -7.52
CA ARG A 253 5.79 -9.58 -6.80
C ARG A 253 5.22 -8.24 -7.22
N ILE A 254 4.97 -8.03 -8.52
CA ILE A 254 4.32 -6.80 -9.02
C ILE A 254 2.93 -6.63 -8.40
N ILE A 255 2.11 -7.69 -8.42
CA ILE A 255 0.76 -7.66 -7.85
C ILE A 255 0.82 -7.42 -6.33
N LYS A 256 1.64 -8.19 -5.61
CA LYS A 256 1.74 -8.14 -4.14
C LYS A 256 2.26 -6.79 -3.65
N TYR A 257 3.37 -6.29 -4.19
CA TYR A 257 4.02 -5.09 -3.65
C TYR A 257 3.50 -3.80 -4.27
N LEU A 258 3.35 -3.73 -5.60
CA LEU A 258 2.97 -2.49 -6.29
C LEU A 258 1.45 -2.31 -6.44
N CYS A 259 0.69 -3.38 -6.67
CA CYS A 259 -0.77 -3.25 -6.82
C CYS A 259 -1.50 -3.34 -5.48
N TRP A 260 -1.11 -4.28 -4.62
CA TRP A 260 -1.74 -4.49 -3.32
C TRP A 260 -1.13 -3.59 -2.26
N HIS A 261 0.11 -3.84 -1.82
CA HIS A 261 0.65 -3.17 -0.63
C HIS A 261 0.81 -1.65 -0.81
N LEU A 262 1.31 -1.19 -1.96
CA LEU A 262 1.39 0.25 -2.22
C LEU A 262 0.02 0.95 -2.18
N SER A 263 -1.02 0.34 -2.75
CA SER A 263 -2.38 0.89 -2.67
C SER A 263 -2.87 0.99 -1.23
N LEU A 264 -2.60 -0.04 -0.41
CA LEU A 264 -2.91 0.00 1.02
C LEU A 264 -2.16 1.11 1.75
N THR A 265 -0.86 1.28 1.50
CA THR A 265 -0.04 2.36 2.07
C THR A 265 -0.61 3.74 1.74
N VAL A 266 -1.01 3.96 0.48
CA VAL A 266 -1.59 5.25 0.06
C VAL A 266 -2.93 5.50 0.76
N ILE A 267 -3.79 4.49 0.82
CA ILE A 267 -5.10 4.59 1.48
C ILE A 267 -4.93 4.87 2.98
N GLU A 268 -4.08 4.12 3.68
CA GLU A 268 -3.88 4.32 5.11
C GLU A 268 -3.21 5.66 5.40
N SER A 269 -2.23 6.09 4.58
CA SER A 269 -1.59 7.40 4.74
C SER A 269 -2.61 8.52 4.59
N ALA A 270 -3.55 8.41 3.66
CA ALA A 270 -4.61 9.41 3.48
C ALA A 270 -5.54 9.46 4.69
N ILE A 271 -5.96 8.30 5.20
CA ILE A 271 -6.80 8.20 6.41
C ILE A 271 -6.05 8.80 7.61
N TRP A 272 -4.77 8.46 7.80
CA TRP A 272 -3.98 8.97 8.91
C TRP A 272 -3.64 10.44 8.76
N THR A 273 -3.57 11.00 7.55
CA THR A 273 -3.47 12.46 7.36
C THR A 273 -4.71 13.16 7.91
N VAL A 274 -5.91 12.65 7.63
CA VAL A 274 -7.16 13.19 8.19
C VAL A 274 -7.16 13.02 9.71
N ALA A 275 -6.87 11.82 10.20
CA ALA A 275 -6.86 11.51 11.62
C ALA A 275 -5.85 12.39 12.38
N ASP A 276 -4.62 12.57 11.90
CA ASP A 276 -3.59 13.39 12.56
C ASP A 276 -3.82 14.90 12.45
N THR A 277 -4.74 15.32 11.58
CA THR A 277 -5.22 16.71 11.54
C THR A 277 -6.15 16.98 12.72
N ILE A 278 -6.99 15.99 13.06
CA ILE A 278 -7.94 16.05 14.17
C ILE A 278 -7.23 15.71 15.48
N TYR A 279 -6.53 14.58 15.54
CA TYR A 279 -5.84 14.09 16.73
C TYR A 279 -4.39 14.54 16.73
N PRO A 280 -3.93 15.27 17.75
CA PRO A 280 -2.56 15.74 17.81
C PRO A 280 -1.57 14.58 17.71
N ALA A 281 -0.82 14.56 16.61
CA ALA A 281 0.30 13.67 16.41
C ALA A 281 1.57 14.49 16.14
N LEU A 282 2.70 13.95 16.59
CA LEU A 282 4.03 14.51 16.35
C LEU A 282 4.88 13.50 15.60
N THR A 283 5.81 14.01 14.80
CA THR A 283 6.89 13.18 14.26
C THR A 283 8.01 13.15 15.30
N LEU A 284 8.27 11.97 15.85
CA LEU A 284 9.21 11.74 16.95
C LEU A 284 10.25 10.67 16.57
N TYR A 285 11.30 10.58 17.37
CA TYR A 285 12.47 9.76 17.11
C TYR A 285 12.63 8.69 18.18
N HIS A 286 12.81 7.44 17.78
CA HIS A 286 13.11 6.33 18.68
C HIS A 286 14.50 5.77 18.34
N GLY A 287 15.46 5.93 19.25
CA GLY A 287 16.81 5.39 19.09
C GLY A 287 16.88 3.94 19.56
N THR A 288 17.48 3.06 18.76
CA THR A 288 17.59 1.63 19.07
C THR A 288 18.72 0.96 18.29
N SER A 289 18.98 -0.34 18.49
CA SER A 289 19.97 -1.10 17.69
C SER A 289 19.44 -1.46 16.31
N HIS A 290 20.32 -1.84 15.37
CA HIS A 290 19.92 -2.31 14.04
C HIS A 290 18.94 -3.50 14.11
N ASP A 291 19.26 -4.52 14.92
CA ASP A 291 18.40 -5.71 15.08
C ASP A 291 17.02 -5.36 15.63
N ALA A 292 16.97 -4.52 16.65
CA ALA A 292 15.70 -4.06 17.22
C ALA A 292 14.92 -3.21 16.22
N SER A 293 15.59 -2.33 15.47
CA SER A 293 14.93 -1.52 14.45
C SER A 293 14.26 -2.38 13.38
N TYR A 294 14.97 -3.40 12.89
CA TYR A 294 14.45 -4.33 11.90
C TYR A 294 13.26 -5.12 12.44
N ASN A 295 13.37 -5.62 13.67
CA ASN A 295 12.28 -6.33 14.33
C ASN A 295 11.06 -5.43 14.59
N ILE A 296 11.23 -4.15 14.85
CA ILE A 296 10.10 -3.23 15.09
C ILE A 296 9.36 -2.88 13.80
N VAL A 297 10.09 -2.53 12.73
CA VAL A 297 9.49 -1.92 11.53
C VAL A 297 9.06 -2.95 10.49
N SER A 298 9.72 -4.11 10.45
CA SER A 298 9.42 -5.16 9.47
C SER A 298 8.08 -5.80 9.76
N SER A 299 7.36 -6.15 8.70
CA SER A 299 6.06 -6.82 8.83
C SER A 299 6.19 -8.33 9.05
N PRO A 300 5.42 -8.90 10.00
CA PRO A 300 5.27 -10.35 10.11
C PRO A 300 4.88 -10.99 8.77
N GLY A 301 5.62 -12.02 8.37
CA GLY A 301 5.33 -12.79 7.16
C GLY A 301 5.68 -12.10 5.83
N ARG A 302 6.26 -10.89 5.85
CA ARG A 302 6.80 -10.25 4.63
C ARG A 302 8.30 -10.47 4.44
N THR A 303 8.96 -11.06 5.42
CA THR A 303 10.37 -11.46 5.39
C THR A 303 10.48 -12.98 5.59
N TRP A 304 11.59 -13.59 5.13
CA TRP A 304 11.78 -15.05 5.20
C TRP A 304 11.83 -15.56 6.65
N GLY A 305 11.32 -16.77 6.87
CA GLY A 305 11.27 -17.43 8.19
C GLY A 305 10.08 -17.05 9.07
N GLY A 306 9.24 -16.09 8.66
CA GLY A 306 8.05 -15.70 9.42
C GLY A 306 8.41 -15.30 10.86
N ASN A 307 9.52 -14.58 11.03
CA ASN A 307 10.07 -14.28 12.34
C ASN A 307 8.97 -13.68 13.23
N MET A 308 8.53 -14.47 14.22
CA MET A 308 7.47 -14.10 15.16
C MET A 308 7.85 -12.90 16.02
N GLN A 309 9.10 -12.45 15.95
CA GLN A 309 9.62 -11.30 16.67
C GLN A 309 9.56 -9.98 15.86
N THR A 310 8.94 -9.99 14.68
CA THR A 310 8.76 -8.79 13.85
C THR A 310 7.46 -8.04 14.18
N GLY A 311 7.44 -6.72 13.95
CA GLY A 311 6.35 -5.84 14.34
C GLY A 311 6.22 -5.61 15.84
N ILE A 312 7.25 -5.92 16.64
CA ILE A 312 7.22 -5.89 18.11
C ILE A 312 7.99 -4.69 18.66
N TRP A 313 7.27 -3.80 19.31
CA TRP A 313 7.81 -2.84 20.27
C TRP A 313 7.91 -3.50 21.64
N ASN A 314 9.12 -3.79 22.07
CA ASN A 314 9.34 -4.26 23.43
C ASN A 314 9.26 -3.08 24.41
N VAL A 315 8.35 -3.19 25.36
CA VAL A 315 8.24 -2.23 26.46
C VAL A 315 9.50 -2.27 27.32
N GLY A 316 10.14 -1.11 27.47
CA GLY A 316 11.26 -0.96 28.39
C GLY A 316 10.79 -1.02 29.84
N GLY A 317 11.57 -1.64 30.71
CA GLY A 317 11.30 -1.64 32.14
C GLY A 317 11.51 -0.26 32.72
N GLY A 318 10.44 0.51 32.91
CA GLY A 318 10.19 1.44 34.01
C GLY A 318 11.17 2.57 34.25
N ASN A 319 12.17 2.73 33.39
CA ASN A 319 13.26 3.63 33.68
C ASN A 319 12.82 5.02 33.29
N TYR A 320 12.89 5.93 34.25
CA TYR A 320 12.84 7.35 34.03
C TYR A 320 11.45 8.02 33.96
N ALA A 321 10.52 7.62 33.08
CA ALA A 321 9.15 8.18 33.02
C ALA A 321 8.03 7.13 33.11
N GLY A 322 8.36 5.89 33.51
CA GLY A 322 7.44 4.77 33.59
C GLY A 322 7.75 3.62 32.61
N ASP A 323 6.98 2.54 32.70
CA ASP A 323 6.94 1.46 31.72
C ASP A 323 6.24 1.97 30.44
N GLY A 324 6.91 1.82 29.30
CA GLY A 324 6.36 2.26 28.01
C GLY A 324 7.37 2.28 26.86
N ILE A 325 6.96 2.91 25.76
CA ILE A 325 7.80 3.14 24.58
C ILE A 325 8.24 4.61 24.57
N TYR A 326 9.56 4.81 24.49
CA TYR A 326 10.17 6.13 24.60
C TYR A 326 10.40 6.79 23.25
N PHE A 327 10.08 8.08 23.17
CA PHE A 327 10.26 8.90 21.99
C PHE A 327 10.89 10.24 22.34
N ALA A 328 11.87 10.62 21.53
CA ALA A 328 12.50 11.92 21.60
C ALA A 328 11.81 12.91 20.65
N PRO A 329 11.61 14.18 21.07
CA PRO A 329 11.10 15.24 20.20
C PRO A 329 12.15 15.73 19.19
N VAL A 330 13.43 15.44 19.42
CA VAL A 330 14.54 15.83 18.55
C VAL A 330 15.52 14.68 18.38
N MET A 331 16.14 14.60 17.20
CA MET A 331 17.04 13.51 16.82
C MET A 331 18.24 13.32 17.75
N PRO A 332 18.95 14.39 18.22
CA PRO A 332 20.11 14.21 19.10
C PRO A 332 19.80 13.49 20.41
N THR A 333 18.59 13.67 20.95
CA THR A 333 18.14 12.93 22.15
C THR A 333 17.97 11.45 21.84
N ALA A 334 17.40 11.08 20.68
CA ALA A 334 17.32 9.67 20.27
C ALA A 334 18.69 9.06 19.95
N GLU A 335 19.63 9.84 19.39
CA GLU A 335 21.02 9.39 19.14
C GLU A 335 21.73 8.96 20.43
N HIS A 336 21.43 9.63 21.56
CA HIS A 336 21.99 9.25 22.86
C HIS A 336 21.59 7.82 23.26
N TYR A 337 20.36 7.41 22.94
CA TYR A 337 19.83 6.09 23.29
C TYR A 337 20.16 5.00 22.27
N SER A 338 20.43 5.35 21.02
CA SER A 338 20.71 4.36 19.98
C SER A 338 22.11 3.74 20.09
N GLY A 339 23.06 4.40 20.76
CA GLY A 339 24.45 3.91 20.88
C GLY A 339 25.13 3.72 19.53
N ASN A 340 24.94 4.66 18.59
CA ASN A 340 25.31 4.54 17.17
C ASN A 340 24.58 3.39 16.43
N GLY A 341 23.41 2.96 16.88
CA GLY A 341 22.57 2.03 16.13
C GLY A 341 21.76 2.74 15.03
N CYS A 342 20.44 2.70 15.18
CA CYS A 342 19.48 3.30 14.27
C CYS A 342 18.55 4.28 14.98
N ILE A 343 17.88 5.11 14.18
CA ILE A 343 16.74 5.92 14.62
C ILE A 343 15.53 5.56 13.77
N ILE A 344 14.48 5.08 14.43
CA ILE A 344 13.16 4.94 13.81
C ILE A 344 12.48 6.31 13.88
N VAL A 345 12.18 6.90 12.73
CA VAL A 345 11.36 8.10 12.64
C VAL A 345 9.91 7.68 12.57
N THR A 346 9.09 8.17 13.50
CA THR A 346 7.73 7.72 13.70
C THR A 346 6.76 8.88 13.75
N ARG A 347 5.57 8.70 13.19
CA ARG A 347 4.41 9.53 13.48
C ARG A 347 3.69 8.94 14.68
N VAL A 348 3.56 9.74 15.74
CA VAL A 348 3.06 9.28 17.03
C VAL A 348 1.85 10.10 17.46
N SER A 349 0.71 9.43 17.59
CA SER A 349 -0.53 9.97 18.14
C SER A 349 -0.53 9.81 19.66
N LEU A 350 -0.14 10.87 20.37
CA LEU A 350 0.17 10.83 21.81
C LEU A 350 -1.06 10.59 22.70
N GLY A 351 -2.26 10.88 22.19
CA GLY A 351 -3.50 10.86 22.97
C GLY A 351 -3.47 11.88 24.11
N SER A 352 -3.99 11.50 25.27
CA SER A 352 -3.91 12.34 26.47
C SER A 352 -2.50 12.28 27.08
N VAL A 353 -1.91 13.45 27.31
CA VAL A 353 -0.52 13.60 27.74
C VAL A 353 -0.46 14.11 29.18
N LEU A 354 0.07 13.30 30.09
CA LEU A 354 0.40 13.69 31.45
C LEU A 354 1.67 14.54 31.43
N ASP A 355 1.56 15.80 31.81
CA ASP A 355 2.72 16.67 32.03
C ASP A 355 3.35 16.32 33.38
N LEU A 356 4.42 15.51 33.37
CA LEU A 356 4.91 14.87 34.60
C LEU A 356 5.35 15.86 35.68
N GLY A 357 5.79 17.06 35.31
CA GLY A 357 6.09 18.11 36.28
C GLY A 357 4.88 18.65 37.04
N LEU A 358 3.66 18.41 36.58
CA LEU A 358 2.41 18.74 37.30
C LEU A 358 1.76 17.50 37.95
N ALA A 359 2.31 16.30 37.75
CA ALA A 359 1.81 15.12 38.44
C ALA A 359 1.93 15.28 39.97
N PRO A 360 1.17 14.52 40.78
CA PRO A 360 1.37 14.49 42.22
C PRO A 360 2.84 14.19 42.55
N TYR A 361 3.40 14.87 43.55
CA TYR A 361 4.82 14.82 43.87
C TYR A 361 5.30 13.38 44.14
N ARG A 362 4.45 12.54 44.74
CA ARG A 362 4.71 11.10 44.96
C ARG A 362 4.89 10.28 43.67
N ILE A 363 4.31 10.74 42.56
CA ILE A 363 4.45 10.15 41.23
C ILE A 363 5.67 10.74 40.53
N TYR A 364 5.79 12.07 40.51
CA TYR A 364 6.93 12.75 39.90
C TYR A 364 8.28 12.29 40.48
N ARG A 365 8.37 12.11 41.81
CA ARG A 365 9.60 11.65 42.48
C ARG A 365 10.06 10.23 42.11
N GLN A 366 9.22 9.45 41.42
CA GLN A 366 9.63 8.16 40.87
C GLN A 366 10.34 8.33 39.53
N CYS A 367 10.13 9.45 38.84
CA CYS A 367 10.81 9.75 37.60
C CYS A 367 12.33 9.83 37.81
N GLY A 368 13.11 9.47 36.80
CA GLY A 368 14.56 9.38 36.90
C GLY A 368 15.10 8.10 37.56
N HIS A 369 14.25 7.25 38.15
CA HIS A 369 14.67 6.06 38.88
C HIS A 369 14.24 4.76 38.19
N PRO A 370 14.95 3.63 38.42
CA PRO A 370 14.51 2.32 37.97
C PRO A 370 13.16 1.94 38.56
N ASN A 371 12.34 1.21 37.80
CA ASN A 371 11.02 0.74 38.22
C ASN A 371 10.03 1.86 38.62
N ALA A 372 9.98 2.96 37.87
CA ALA A 372 8.99 4.03 38.03
C ALA A 372 7.56 3.60 37.63
N LYS A 373 7.15 2.38 37.98
CA LYS A 373 5.87 1.75 37.62
C LYS A 373 4.67 2.53 38.12
N GLY A 374 4.81 3.27 39.23
CA GLY A 374 3.75 4.12 39.73
C GLY A 374 3.37 5.24 38.76
N VAL A 375 4.29 5.67 37.88
CA VAL A 375 4.03 6.67 36.85
C VAL A 375 3.09 6.13 35.79
N THR A 376 3.39 4.98 35.19
CA THR A 376 2.52 4.33 34.20
C THR A 376 1.17 3.96 34.81
N LYS A 377 1.16 3.47 36.07
CA LYS A 377 -0.08 3.10 36.76
C LYS A 377 -0.98 4.32 36.95
N TYR A 378 -0.42 5.38 37.51
CA TYR A 378 -1.13 6.64 37.70
C TYR A 378 -1.63 7.20 36.36
N GLY A 379 -0.78 7.22 35.34
CA GLY A 379 -1.12 7.68 34.00
C GLY A 379 -2.33 6.95 33.43
N LEU A 380 -2.28 5.62 33.35
CA LEU A 380 -3.39 4.82 32.83
C LEU A 380 -4.65 4.91 33.69
N ASP A 381 -4.53 4.85 35.02
CA ASP A 381 -5.68 4.95 35.94
C ASP A 381 -6.40 6.30 35.81
N LYS A 382 -5.71 7.34 35.33
CA LYS A 382 -6.24 8.68 35.07
C LYS A 382 -6.56 8.95 33.60
N GLY A 383 -6.49 7.93 32.74
CA GLY A 383 -6.83 8.05 31.31
C GLY A 383 -5.75 8.71 30.44
N TYR A 384 -4.54 8.94 30.98
CA TYR A 384 -3.41 9.38 30.17
C TYR A 384 -2.80 8.22 29.41
N THR A 385 -2.50 8.43 28.13
CA THR A 385 -1.85 7.43 27.27
C THR A 385 -0.35 7.65 27.16
N THR A 386 0.12 8.87 27.43
CA THR A 386 1.53 9.27 27.32
C THR A 386 1.93 10.18 28.47
N GLY A 387 3.17 10.07 28.94
CA GLY A 387 3.80 11.08 29.79
C GLY A 387 4.77 11.95 28.99
N GLU A 388 4.74 13.27 29.19
CA GLU A 388 5.79 14.19 28.75
C GLU A 388 6.65 14.56 29.96
N TRP A 389 7.97 14.44 29.83
CA TRP A 389 8.88 14.65 30.96
C TRP A 389 10.17 15.34 30.58
N TRP A 390 10.65 16.17 31.50
CA TRP A 390 11.96 16.80 31.43
C TRP A 390 13.01 15.98 32.19
N ARG A 391 13.98 15.44 31.45
CA ARG A 391 15.21 14.84 31.99
C ARG A 391 16.10 15.91 32.59
N SER A 392 16.02 16.12 33.89
CA SER A 392 16.85 17.12 34.57
C SER A 392 18.34 16.82 34.56
N ASP A 393 18.70 15.55 34.55
CA ASP A 393 20.08 15.04 34.50
C ASP A 393 20.73 15.22 33.12
N SER A 394 19.93 15.10 32.05
CA SER A 394 20.44 15.13 30.67
C SER A 394 20.11 16.42 29.91
N GLY A 395 19.14 17.20 30.40
CA GLY A 395 18.80 18.50 29.82
C GLY A 395 17.89 18.43 28.59
N TRP A 396 16.98 17.45 28.50
CA TRP A 396 16.06 17.32 27.36
C TRP A 396 14.65 16.83 27.74
N TRP A 397 13.72 16.93 26.79
CA TRP A 397 12.36 16.42 26.93
C TRP A 397 12.22 15.03 26.30
N GLU A 398 11.36 14.20 26.88
CA GLU A 398 11.02 12.86 26.37
C GLU A 398 9.53 12.61 26.47
N TYR A 399 9.04 11.73 25.63
CA TYR A 399 7.71 11.13 25.74
C TYR A 399 7.84 9.66 26.09
N CYS A 400 7.03 9.20 27.05
CA CYS A 400 6.85 7.78 27.35
C CYS A 400 5.40 7.42 27.06
N MET A 401 5.17 6.65 25.99
CA MET A 401 3.84 6.09 25.72
C MET A 401 3.59 4.90 26.64
N TYR A 402 2.63 5.05 27.55
CA TYR A 402 2.40 4.11 28.64
C TYR A 402 1.90 2.74 28.16
N ASP A 403 2.66 1.70 28.49
CA ASP A 403 2.36 0.32 28.11
C ASP A 403 3.00 -0.67 29.09
N TRP A 404 2.39 -1.85 29.23
CA TRP A 404 2.83 -2.93 30.13
C TRP A 404 2.89 -4.29 29.45
N GLN A 405 2.26 -4.41 28.28
CA GLN A 405 1.97 -5.70 27.62
C GLN A 405 2.18 -5.61 26.10
N ASN A 406 3.00 -4.67 25.65
CA ASN A 406 3.23 -4.37 24.24
C ASN A 406 1.91 -4.14 23.46
N ARG A 407 0.92 -3.49 24.09
CA ARG A 407 -0.38 -3.15 23.48
C ARG A 407 -0.21 -2.38 22.19
N TYR A 408 0.84 -1.55 22.10
CA TYR A 408 1.07 -0.74 20.91
C TYR A 408 1.53 -1.53 19.68
N ASN A 409 1.88 -2.82 19.83
CA ASN A 409 2.18 -3.68 18.67
C ASN A 409 0.97 -3.89 17.77
N GLU A 410 -0.24 -3.79 18.30
CA GLU A 410 -1.46 -3.94 17.51
C GLU A 410 -2.20 -2.61 17.31
N SER A 411 -1.59 -1.51 17.78
CA SER A 411 -2.18 -0.17 17.76
C SER A 411 -1.80 0.60 16.51
N TRP A 412 -2.65 1.55 16.14
CA TRP A 412 -2.37 2.52 15.09
C TRP A 412 -1.55 3.72 15.56
N ARG A 413 -1.36 3.90 16.88
CA ARG A 413 -0.85 5.17 17.46
C ARG A 413 0.62 5.46 17.16
N ILE A 414 1.42 4.44 16.89
CA ILE A 414 2.84 4.56 16.56
C ILE A 414 3.02 4.08 15.13
N ARG A 415 3.42 4.97 14.22
CA ARG A 415 3.56 4.66 12.78
C ARG A 415 4.96 5.04 12.29
N PRO A 416 5.93 4.12 12.30
CA PRO A 416 7.16 4.22 11.54
C PRO A 416 6.97 4.77 10.14
N LEU A 417 7.82 5.73 9.79
CA LEU A 417 7.86 6.38 8.50
C LEU A 417 9.09 5.97 7.69
N TYR A 418 10.22 5.76 8.38
CA TYR A 418 11.50 5.28 7.85
C TYR A 418 12.52 5.12 9.00
N VAL A 419 13.64 4.45 8.72
CA VAL A 419 14.74 4.22 9.68
C VAL A 419 16.01 4.88 9.17
N ILE A 420 16.73 5.58 10.04
CA ILE A 420 18.04 6.19 9.76
C ILE A 420 19.13 5.35 10.39
N ASP A 421 20.16 4.99 9.62
CA ASP A 421 21.37 4.34 10.12
C ASP A 421 22.40 5.38 10.56
N LEU A 422 22.81 5.37 11.83
CA LEU A 422 23.78 6.33 12.34
C LEU A 422 25.23 5.99 11.99
N GLN A 423 25.53 4.74 11.60
CA GLN A 423 26.89 4.31 11.24
C GLN A 423 27.23 4.62 9.78
N ASP A 424 26.25 4.53 8.89
CA ASP A 424 26.45 4.75 7.45
C ASP A 424 25.86 6.08 6.99
N SER A 425 26.62 7.17 7.17
CA SER A 425 26.31 8.49 6.56
C SER A 425 24.91 9.04 6.86
N ARG A 426 24.23 8.56 7.93
CA ARG A 426 22.83 8.87 8.22
C ARG A 426 21.90 8.51 7.05
N ASN A 427 22.19 7.43 6.34
CA ASN A 427 21.36 6.93 5.25
C ASN A 427 20.05 6.38 5.78
N ILE A 428 19.01 6.46 4.96
CA ILE A 428 17.74 5.83 5.27
C ILE A 428 17.86 4.36 4.89
N LEU A 429 17.47 3.46 5.78
CA LEU A 429 17.57 2.01 5.54
C LEU A 429 16.42 1.52 4.66
N ARG A 430 16.76 0.60 3.75
CA ARG A 430 15.77 -0.27 3.10
C ARG A 430 15.12 -1.15 4.16
N ILE A 431 13.81 -1.35 4.06
CA ILE A 431 13.07 -2.29 4.91
C ILE A 431 12.59 -3.44 4.03
N PRO A 432 13.22 -4.63 4.12
CA PRO A 432 12.77 -5.85 3.47
C PRO A 432 11.28 -6.12 3.68
N GLY A 433 10.54 -6.35 2.59
CA GLY A 433 9.11 -6.60 2.61
C GLY A 433 8.21 -5.38 2.90
N GLY A 434 8.82 -4.23 3.23
CA GLY A 434 8.13 -3.00 3.64
C GLY A 434 7.54 -3.04 5.05
N MET A 435 7.11 -1.87 5.51
CA MET A 435 6.51 -1.69 6.83
C MET A 435 5.11 -2.29 6.91
N SER A 436 4.71 -2.56 8.16
CA SER A 436 3.39 -3.11 8.45
C SER A 436 2.31 -2.08 8.17
N HIS A 437 1.21 -2.53 7.54
CA HIS A 437 0.04 -1.67 7.39
C HIS A 437 -0.65 -1.53 8.74
N TRP A 438 -0.80 -0.29 9.20
CA TRP A 438 -1.25 0.06 10.54
C TRP A 438 -2.76 -0.07 10.65
N LEU A 439 -3.48 0.31 9.60
CA LEU A 439 -4.95 0.35 9.58
C LEU A 439 -5.58 -1.05 9.69
N PHE A 440 -4.84 -2.10 9.29
CA PHE A 440 -5.35 -3.47 9.23
C PHE A 440 -4.86 -4.35 10.39
N ARG A 441 -4.32 -3.76 11.45
CA ARG A 441 -3.96 -4.48 12.69
C ARG A 441 -5.21 -4.75 13.54
N LYS A 442 -5.12 -5.75 14.42
CA LYS A 442 -6.31 -6.27 15.13
C LYS A 442 -6.97 -5.26 16.07
N MET A 443 -6.21 -4.33 16.66
CA MET A 443 -6.74 -3.41 17.67
C MET A 443 -7.12 -2.04 17.16
N VAL A 444 -7.09 -1.77 15.85
CA VAL A 444 -7.38 -0.42 15.33
C VAL A 444 -8.80 0.03 15.66
N ILE A 445 -9.80 -0.81 15.40
CA ILE A 445 -11.21 -0.47 15.65
C ILE A 445 -11.47 -0.28 17.15
N LYS A 446 -10.91 -1.16 17.98
CA LYS A 446 -11.05 -1.09 19.43
C LYS A 446 -10.39 0.17 19.99
N ASP A 447 -9.15 0.46 19.60
CA ASP A 447 -8.42 1.66 20.06
C ASP A 447 -9.11 2.95 19.62
N LEU A 448 -9.79 2.93 18.47
CA LEU A 448 -10.60 4.06 18.02
C LEU A 448 -11.85 4.18 18.90
N GLN A 449 -12.61 3.10 19.11
CA GLN A 449 -13.79 3.11 20.01
C GLN A 449 -13.45 3.60 21.41
N ASP A 450 -12.43 3.01 22.05
CA ASP A 450 -11.97 3.40 23.39
C ASP A 450 -11.51 4.86 23.44
N PHE A 451 -11.07 5.44 22.31
CA PHE A 451 -10.66 6.84 22.24
C PHE A 451 -11.84 7.80 21.95
N PHE A 452 -12.91 7.31 21.33
CA PHE A 452 -14.13 8.07 21.03
C PHE A 452 -15.15 8.05 22.18
N ASP A 453 -15.06 7.08 23.09
CA ASP A 453 -15.95 6.93 24.24
C ASP A 453 -15.53 7.79 25.46
N PHE A 454 -14.58 8.74 25.30
CA PHE A 454 -14.08 9.66 26.34
C PHE A 454 -14.48 11.12 26.14
#